data_AF-A0A2V5R4M2-F1
#
_entry.id   AF-A0A2V5R4M2-F1
#
_cell.length_a   1.000
_cell.length_b   1.000
_cell.length_c   1.000
_cell.angle_alpha   90.00
_cell.angle_beta   90.00
_cell.angle_gamma   90.00
#
_symmetry.space_group_name_H-M   'P 1'
#
loop_
_entity.id
_entity.type
_entity.pdbx_description
1 polymer ?
#
loop_
_entity_poly.entity_id
_entity_poly.type
_entity_poly.pdbx_seq_one_letter_code
_entity_poly.pdbx_strand_id
1 'polypeptide(L)'
;LNNLAWVLATFPETWIRNGNQALSLAKRANQLSGDKNPAILRTLGAAYAENGRFTEARVTAERGLQLANAWQNSALANILEGDIARYRINTPLRTATEPSAAAASR
;
A
#
# COMPACT_ATOMS: atom_id res chain seq x y z
N LEU A 1 -9.13 -1.89 -9.96
CA LEU A 1 -8.09 -0.84 -9.92
C LEU A 1 -7.09 -1.09 -8.81
N ASN A 2 -7.54 -1.31 -7.58
CA ASN A 2 -6.67 -1.55 -6.42
C ASN A 2 -5.73 -2.76 -6.57
N ASN A 3 -6.26 -3.95 -6.88
CA ASN A 3 -5.44 -5.17 -6.89
C ASN A 3 -4.38 -5.15 -8.01
N LEU A 4 -4.70 -4.60 -9.18
CA LEU A 4 -3.72 -4.38 -10.25
C LEU A 4 -2.65 -3.36 -9.84
N ALA A 5 -3.04 -2.25 -9.21
CA ALA A 5 -2.09 -1.24 -8.72
C ALA A 5 -1.12 -1.85 -7.69
N TRP A 6 -1.64 -2.72 -6.82
CA TRP A 6 -0.83 -3.43 -5.85
C TRP A 6 0.22 -4.33 -6.50
N VAL A 7 -0.19 -5.21 -7.42
CA VAL A 7 0.72 -6.10 -8.16
C VAL A 7 1.82 -5.28 -8.85
N LEU A 8 1.45 -4.22 -9.57
CA LEU A 8 2.42 -3.39 -10.28
C LEU A 8 3.37 -2.62 -9.34
N ALA A 9 2.98 -2.38 -8.09
CA ALA A 9 3.82 -1.73 -7.08
C ALA A 9 4.75 -2.70 -6.35
N THR A 10 4.27 -3.90 -6.01
CA THR A 10 4.93 -4.75 -5.00
C THR A 10 5.48 -6.06 -5.53
N PHE A 11 5.24 -6.44 -6.79
CA PHE A 11 5.66 -7.76 -7.27
C PHE A 11 7.18 -7.99 -7.10
N PRO A 12 7.64 -9.14 -6.56
CA PRO A 12 9.07 -9.35 -6.28
C PRO A 12 9.96 -9.19 -7.52
N GLU A 13 9.47 -9.67 -8.66
CA GLU A 13 10.16 -9.66 -9.94
C GLU A 13 9.99 -8.32 -10.66
N THR A 14 11.12 -7.75 -11.12
CA THR A 14 11.20 -6.42 -11.73
C THR A 14 10.38 -6.28 -13.02
N TRP A 15 10.24 -7.35 -13.80
CA TRP A 15 9.58 -7.33 -15.11
C TRP A 15 8.06 -7.17 -15.03
N ILE A 16 7.45 -7.42 -13.87
CA ILE A 16 6.02 -7.18 -13.63
C ILE A 16 5.77 -5.80 -13.03
N ARG A 17 6.76 -5.23 -12.32
CA ARG A 17 6.59 -3.94 -11.66
C ARG A 17 6.49 -2.80 -12.67
N ASN A 18 5.60 -1.87 -12.38
CA ASN A 18 5.48 -0.61 -13.09
C ASN A 18 4.99 0.47 -12.13
N GLY A 19 5.93 1.15 -11.46
CA GLY A 19 5.63 2.17 -10.46
C GLY A 19 4.71 3.28 -10.98
N ASN A 20 4.93 3.76 -12.21
CA ASN A 20 4.12 4.84 -12.79
C ASN A 20 2.66 4.42 -13.00
N GLN A 21 2.45 3.24 -13.57
CA GLN A 21 1.11 2.70 -13.78
C GLN A 21 0.43 2.34 -12.44
N ALA A 22 1.18 1.76 -11.50
CA ALA A 22 0.70 1.49 -10.15
C ALA A 22 0.20 2.78 -9.48
N LEU A 23 0.98 3.86 -9.56
CA LEU A 23 0.63 5.14 -8.95
C LEU A 23 -0.63 5.75 -9.57
N SER A 24 -0.76 5.71 -10.90
CA SER A 24 -1.96 6.19 -11.60
C SER A 24 -3.21 5.42 -11.17
N LEU A 25 -3.14 4.09 -11.15
CA LEU A 25 -4.26 3.23 -10.76
C LEU A 25 -4.62 3.38 -9.29
N ALA A 26 -3.63 3.46 -8.39
CA ALA A 26 -3.84 3.62 -6.95
C ALA A 26 -4.48 4.98 -6.63
N LYS A 27 -4.02 6.07 -7.26
CA LYS A 27 -4.63 7.40 -7.12
C LYS A 27 -6.10 7.40 -7.55
N ARG A 28 -6.41 6.79 -8.68
CA ARG A 28 -7.78 6.68 -9.18
C ARG A 28 -8.65 5.82 -8.25
N ALA A 29 -8.12 4.72 -7.73
CA ALA A 29 -8.82 3.90 -6.73
C ALA A 29 -9.11 4.70 -5.44
N ASN A 30 -8.15 5.50 -4.97
CA ASN A 30 -8.31 6.32 -3.78
C ASN A 30 -9.42 7.36 -3.95
N GLN A 31 -9.41 8.08 -5.07
CA GLN A 31 -10.45 9.04 -5.44
C GLN A 31 -11.85 8.40 -5.49
N LEU A 32 -11.99 7.24 -6.15
CA LEU A 32 -13.26 6.52 -6.24
C LEU A 32 -13.77 6.02 -4.87
N SER A 33 -12.86 5.77 -3.93
CA SER A 33 -13.21 5.40 -2.55
C SER A 33 -13.51 6.61 -1.65
N GLY A 34 -13.38 7.83 -2.17
CA GLY A 34 -13.50 9.06 -1.38
C GLY A 34 -12.40 9.21 -0.33
N ASP A 35 -11.22 8.65 -0.59
CA ASP A 35 -10.05 8.61 0.32
C ASP A 35 -10.34 8.05 1.73
N LYS A 36 -11.28 7.10 1.82
CA LYS A 36 -11.76 6.52 3.09
C LYS A 36 -11.46 5.04 3.26
N ASN A 37 -10.74 4.41 2.34
CA ASN A 37 -10.42 2.98 2.42
C ASN A 37 -8.94 2.74 2.80
N PRO A 38 -8.65 2.17 3.98
CA PRO A 38 -7.29 1.94 4.44
C PRO A 38 -6.50 0.96 3.55
N ALA A 39 -7.14 -0.03 2.92
CA ALA A 39 -6.46 -0.97 2.01
C ALA A 39 -6.05 -0.29 0.68
N ILE A 40 -6.84 0.68 0.22
CA ILE A 40 -6.48 1.49 -0.96
C ILE A 40 -5.35 2.46 -0.62
N LEU A 41 -5.36 3.07 0.56
CA LEU A 41 -4.26 3.90 1.03
C LEU A 41 -2.95 3.11 1.19
N ARG A 42 -3.02 1.87 1.69
CA ARG A 42 -1.86 0.96 1.70
C ARG A 42 -1.28 0.78 0.29
N THR A 43 -2.14 0.52 -0.69
CA THR A 43 -1.76 0.33 -2.08
C THR A 43 -1.14 1.59 -2.70
N LEU A 44 -1.71 2.76 -2.39
CA LEU A 44 -1.15 4.03 -2.82
C LEU A 44 0.22 4.31 -2.17
N GLY A 45 0.39 3.96 -0.89
CA GLY A 45 1.68 4.01 -0.21
C GLY A 45 2.74 3.13 -0.89
N ALA A 46 2.38 1.90 -1.23
CA ALA A 46 3.26 0.97 -1.95
C ALA A 46 3.65 1.51 -3.33
N ALA A 47 2.69 2.08 -4.07
CA ALA A 47 2.97 2.69 -5.36
C ALA A 47 3.90 3.91 -5.24
N TYR A 48 3.74 4.76 -4.22
CA TYR A 48 4.70 5.84 -3.97
C TYR A 48 6.10 5.31 -3.68
N ALA A 49 6.23 4.30 -2.83
CA ALA A 49 7.52 3.71 -2.46
C ALA A 49 8.24 3.08 -3.67
N GLU A 50 7.52 2.40 -4.56
CA GLU A 50 8.13 1.84 -5.79
C GLU A 50 8.64 2.93 -6.75
N ASN A 51 8.12 4.15 -6.66
CA ASN A 51 8.66 5.31 -7.40
C ASN A 51 9.71 6.10 -6.60
N GLY A 52 10.24 5.56 -5.50
CA GLY A 52 11.22 6.24 -4.63
C GLY A 52 10.66 7.39 -3.80
N ARG A 53 9.33 7.58 -3.80
CA ARG A 53 8.63 8.66 -3.09
C ARG A 53 8.29 8.25 -1.66
N PHE A 54 9.31 7.96 -0.86
CA PHE A 54 9.13 7.36 0.47
C PHE A 54 8.45 8.27 1.49
N THR A 55 8.63 9.59 1.37
CA THR A 55 7.94 10.55 2.23
C THR A 55 6.43 10.49 2.02
N GLU A 56 5.96 10.51 0.77
CA GLU A 56 4.55 10.37 0.44
C GLU A 56 4.01 8.97 0.77
N ALA A 57 4.83 7.93 0.57
CA ALA A 57 4.47 6.56 0.96
C ALA A 57 4.15 6.46 2.45
N ARG A 58 5.02 7.02 3.30
CA ARG A 58 4.85 7.04 4.76
C ARG A 58 3.60 7.83 5.17
N VAL A 59 3.43 9.06 4.68
CA VAL A 59 2.26 9.89 5.03
C VAL A 59 0.95 9.20 4.62
N THR A 60 0.94 8.58 3.45
CA THR A 60 -0.24 7.85 2.96
C THR A 60 -0.55 6.62 3.83
N ALA A 61 0.48 5.86 4.21
CA ALA A 61 0.32 4.69 5.06
C ALA A 61 -0.10 5.07 6.50
N GLU A 62 0.41 6.17 7.06
CA GLU A 62 -0.02 6.71 8.36
C GLU A 62 -1.51 7.08 8.36
N ARG A 63 -2.02 7.69 7.28
CA ARG A 63 -3.46 7.93 7.11
C ARG A 63 -4.24 6.62 7.02
N GLY A 64 -3.71 5.63 6.29
CA GLY A 64 -4.29 4.29 6.23
C GLY A 64 -4.41 3.66 7.62
N LEU A 65 -3.37 3.79 8.45
CA LEU A 65 -3.32 3.25 9.81
C LEU A 65 -4.39 3.88 10.69
N GLN A 66 -4.55 5.20 10.64
CA GLN A 66 -5.60 5.92 11.36
C GLN A 66 -7.00 5.40 11.01
N LEU A 67 -7.28 5.18 9.72
CA LEU A 67 -8.56 4.63 9.27
C LEU A 67 -8.74 3.16 9.67
N ALA A 68 -7.70 2.33 9.58
CA ALA A 68 -7.76 0.94 10.02
C ALA A 68 -8.09 0.83 11.53
N ASN A 69 -7.48 1.69 12.35
CA ASN A 69 -7.78 1.79 13.78
C ASN A 69 -9.21 2.28 14.04
N ALA A 70 -9.67 3.30 13.31
CA ALA A 70 -11.04 3.78 13.41
C ALA A 70 -12.08 2.71 13.03
N TRP A 71 -11.73 1.80 12.12
CA TRP A 71 -12.55 0.67 11.70
C TRP A 71 -12.38 -0.57 12.58
N GLN A 72 -11.56 -0.49 13.64
CA GLN A 72 -11.23 -1.63 14.52
C GLN A 72 -10.63 -2.83 13.75
N ASN A 73 -9.95 -2.57 12.62
CA ASN A 73 -9.27 -3.57 11.83
C ASN A 73 -7.80 -3.69 12.25
N SER A 74 -7.58 -4.31 13.41
CA SER A 74 -6.24 -4.47 14.00
C SER A 74 -5.28 -5.25 13.09
N ALA A 75 -5.79 -6.18 12.28
CA ALA A 75 -4.96 -6.94 11.35
C ALA A 75 -4.35 -6.02 10.27
N LEU A 76 -5.15 -5.15 9.66
CA LEU A 76 -4.66 -4.19 8.68
C LEU A 76 -3.81 -3.08 9.32
N ALA A 77 -4.14 -2.66 10.54
CA ALA A 77 -3.32 -1.71 11.30
C ALA A 77 -1.89 -2.23 11.50
N ASN A 78 -1.73 -3.47 12.00
CA ASN A 78 -0.43 -4.10 12.20
C ASN A 78 0.39 -4.21 10.90
N ILE A 79 -0.27 -4.51 9.79
CA ILE A 79 0.37 -4.57 8.47
C ILE A 79 0.89 -3.19 8.06
N LEU A 80 0.07 -2.15 8.23
CA LEU A 80 0.43 -0.78 7.88
C LEU A 80 1.58 -0.25 8.73
N GLU A 81 1.65 -0.61 10.01
CA GLU A 81 2.81 -0.31 10.86
C GLU A 81 4.10 -0.92 10.31
N GLY A 82 4.03 -2.19 9.88
CA GLY A 82 5.15 -2.87 9.21
C GLY A 82 5.58 -2.18 7.90
N ASP A 83 4.61 -1.76 7.08
CA ASP A 83 4.89 -1.02 5.85
C ASP A 83 5.54 0.35 6.14
N ILE A 84 5.05 1.08 7.14
CA ILE A 84 5.61 2.37 7.59
C ILE A 84 7.07 2.20 8.03
N ALA A 85 7.37 1.14 8.79
CA ALA A 85 8.74 0.85 9.23
C ALA A 85 9.69 0.67 8.04
N ARG A 86 9.25 -0.02 6.96
CA ARG A 86 10.04 -0.18 5.73
C ARG A 86 10.24 1.14 4.99
N TYR A 87 9.20 1.97 4.90
CA TYR A 87 9.31 3.28 4.24
C TYR A 87 10.24 4.25 4.98
N ARG A 88 10.33 4.17 6.32
CA ARG A 88 11.29 4.96 7.10
C ARG A 88 12.75 4.69 6.74
N ILE A 89 13.05 3.47 6.30
CA ILE A 89 14.38 3.06 5.85
C ILE A 89 14.47 3.01 4.31
N ASN A 90 13.60 3.74 3.60
CA ASN A 90 13.55 3.85 2.14
C ASN A 90 13.52 2.49 1.43
N THR A 91 12.81 1.52 2.01
CA THR A 91 12.67 0.18 1.44
C THR A 91 11.25 -0.02 0.89
N PRO A 92 11.10 -0.32 -0.42
CA PRO A 92 9.80 -0.59 -1.02
C PRO A 92 9.28 -1.97 -0.60
N LEU A 93 7.96 -2.17 -0.75
CA LEU A 93 7.35 -3.48 -0.51
C LEU A 93 7.68 -4.43 -1.67
N ARG A 94 7.98 -5.68 -1.34
CA ARG A 94 8.23 -6.76 -2.30
C ARG A 94 7.42 -7.99 -1.86
N THR A 95 6.18 -8.07 -2.30
CA THR A 95 5.23 -9.15 -1.96
C THR A 95 4.24 -9.40 -3.09
N ALA A 96 3.84 -10.67 -3.24
CA ALA A 96 2.76 -11.10 -4.12
C ALA A 96 1.41 -11.28 -3.40
N THR A 97 1.35 -11.04 -2.07
CA THR A 97 0.12 -11.18 -1.27
C THR A 97 -0.76 -9.95 -1.36
N GLU A 98 -2.10 -10.10 -1.38
CA GLU A 98 -3.05 -9.00 -1.56
C GLU A 98 -2.97 -7.89 -0.47
N PRO A 99 -3.35 -6.64 -0.78
CA PRO A 99 -3.21 -5.49 0.12
C PRO A 99 -4.07 -5.57 1.40
N SER A 100 -5.16 -6.34 1.40
CA SER A 100 -6.01 -6.57 2.57
C SER A 100 -5.82 -7.95 3.21
N ALA A 101 -4.97 -8.80 2.64
CA ALA A 101 -4.71 -10.12 3.19
C ALA A 101 -3.80 -9.98 4.42
N ALA A 102 -4.41 -9.98 5.60
CA ALA A 102 -3.79 -10.59 6.76
C ALA A 102 -3.37 -12.00 6.34
N ALA A 103 -2.13 -12.37 6.63
CA ALA A 103 -1.59 -13.68 6.32
C ALA A 103 -2.47 -14.77 6.97
N ALA A 104 -3.47 -15.25 6.24
CA ALA A 104 -4.14 -16.50 6.53
C ALA A 104 -3.27 -17.60 5.91
N SER A 105 -2.16 -17.94 6.57
CA SER A 105 -1.45 -19.20 6.38
C SER A 105 -0.36 -19.38 7.45
N ARG A 106 -0.67 -20.31 8.36
CA ARG A 106 0.18 -21.02 9.34
C ARG A 106 0.21 -20.47 10.75
#